data_AF-A0A376TZ39-F1
#
_entry.id   AF-A0A376TZ39-F1
#
_cell.length_a   1.000
_cell.length_b   1.000
_cell.length_c   1.000
_cell.angle_alpha   90.00
_cell.angle_beta   90.00
_cell.angle_gamma   90.00
#
_symmetry.space_group_name_H-M   'P 1'
#
loop_
_entity.id
_entity.type
_entity.pdbx_description
1 polymer ?
#
loop_
_entity_poly.entity_id
_entity_poly.type
_entity_poly.pdbx_seq_one_letter_code
_entity_poly.pdbx_strand_id
1 'polypeptide(L)'
;MILTPIRRYGAMILMLLTLVFSSEVLAKTHTTTASQKSHLTKASNKQVSSKQEYSRNSAKSSSLPDLRKYPSGTPRKKAFLRTVMPYITSQNAAITAERNWLISKQYQGQWSPAERARLKDIAKRYKVKWSGNTRKSRGIPCLNA
;
A
#
# COMPACT_ATOMS: atom_id res chain seq x y z
N MET A 1 -35.68 12.77 -43.94
CA MET A 1 -35.89 13.28 -42.57
C MET A 1 -35.97 12.08 -41.64
N ILE A 2 -34.84 11.65 -41.07
CA ILE A 2 -34.68 10.34 -40.43
C ILE A 2 -34.28 10.51 -38.96
N LEU A 3 -35.16 10.03 -38.09
CA LEU A 3 -34.96 9.38 -36.78
C LEU A 3 -33.99 10.01 -35.76
N THR A 4 -34.53 10.73 -34.76
CA THR A 4 -33.89 10.82 -33.44
C THR A 4 -34.90 10.80 -32.26
N PRO A 5 -35.56 9.67 -31.96
CA PRO A 5 -36.24 9.47 -30.67
C PRO A 5 -35.30 8.97 -29.55
N ILE A 6 -34.09 8.50 -29.87
CA ILE A 6 -33.21 7.73 -28.96
C ILE A 6 -32.60 8.58 -27.82
N ARG A 7 -32.56 9.90 -27.95
CA ARG A 7 -31.86 10.77 -26.96
C ARG A 7 -32.63 11.03 -25.67
N ARG A 8 -33.95 10.75 -25.63
CA ARG A 8 -34.78 11.01 -24.43
C ARG A 8 -34.74 9.88 -23.41
N TYR A 9 -34.58 8.64 -23.86
CA TYR A 9 -34.51 7.48 -22.96
C TYR A 9 -33.21 7.45 -22.15
N GLY A 10 -32.09 7.87 -22.73
CA GLY A 10 -30.80 7.88 -22.02
C GLY A 10 -30.80 8.78 -20.79
N ALA A 11 -31.47 9.95 -20.85
CA ALA A 11 -31.56 10.87 -19.72
C ALA A 11 -32.48 10.35 -18.59
N MET A 12 -33.60 9.71 -18.95
CA MET A 12 -34.53 9.10 -17.97
C MET A 12 -33.88 7.92 -17.23
N ILE A 13 -33.14 7.08 -17.94
CA ILE A 13 -32.41 5.95 -17.36
C ILE A 13 -31.33 6.43 -16.39
N LEU A 14 -30.59 7.49 -16.75
CA LEU A 14 -29.56 8.08 -15.88
C LEU A 14 -30.15 8.68 -14.60
N MET A 15 -31.29 9.39 -14.70
CA MET A 15 -31.99 9.95 -13.54
C MET A 15 -32.51 8.87 -12.57
N LEU A 16 -33.10 7.78 -13.08
CA LEU A 16 -33.56 6.66 -12.25
C LEU A 16 -32.43 5.98 -11.46
N LEU A 17 -31.23 5.88 -12.04
CA LEU A 17 -30.07 5.29 -11.35
C LEU A 17 -29.59 6.13 -10.16
N THR A 18 -29.78 7.46 -10.19
CA THR A 18 -29.32 8.36 -9.11
C THR A 18 -30.21 8.34 -7.87
N LEU A 19 -31.50 7.97 -8.01
CA LEU A 19 -32.41 7.86 -6.85
C LEU A 19 -32.13 6.63 -5.99
N VAL A 20 -31.60 5.54 -6.56
CA VAL A 20 -31.38 4.28 -5.82
C VAL A 20 -30.12 4.32 -4.93
N PHE A 21 -29.16 5.21 -5.23
CA PHE A 21 -27.90 5.31 -4.49
C PHE A 21 -27.88 6.37 -3.38
N SER A 22 -29.01 7.05 -3.11
CA SER A 22 -29.09 8.09 -2.06
C SER A 22 -29.65 7.61 -0.72
N SER A 23 -29.84 6.30 -0.53
CA SER A 23 -30.26 5.74 0.75
C SER A 23 -29.04 5.38 1.61
N GLU A 24 -28.98 5.97 2.81
CA GLU A 24 -28.32 5.44 4.01
C GLU A 24 -26.82 5.71 4.22
N VAL A 25 -26.51 6.90 4.75
CA VAL A 25 -25.49 7.02 5.80
C VAL A 25 -26.20 7.46 7.08
N LEU A 26 -26.77 6.48 7.77
CA LEU A 26 -27.26 6.64 9.13
C LEU A 26 -26.04 6.87 10.04
N ALA A 27 -25.86 8.10 10.50
CA ALA A 27 -24.83 8.47 11.46
C ALA A 27 -25.01 7.65 12.74
N LYS A 28 -24.10 6.69 12.99
CA LYS A 28 -24.01 5.98 14.26
C LYS A 28 -23.45 6.94 15.32
N THR A 29 -24.35 7.47 16.12
CA THR A 29 -24.04 8.16 17.39
C THR A 29 -23.12 7.30 18.23
N HIS A 30 -21.97 7.84 18.61
CA HIS A 30 -21.06 7.24 19.58
C HIS A 30 -21.73 7.31 20.95
N THR A 31 -22.27 6.18 21.41
CA THR A 31 -22.64 6.01 22.81
C THR A 31 -21.37 5.96 23.66
N THR A 32 -21.23 6.95 24.53
CA THR A 32 -20.25 6.96 25.61
C THR A 32 -20.55 5.78 26.54
N THR A 33 -19.85 4.66 26.34
CA THR A 33 -19.91 3.54 27.28
C THR A 33 -18.97 3.82 28.44
N ALA A 34 -19.57 3.86 29.63
CA ALA A 34 -18.95 4.03 30.92
C ALA A 34 -17.81 3.02 31.17
N SER A 35 -16.84 3.46 31.96
CA SER A 35 -15.68 2.70 32.40
C SER A 35 -16.06 1.35 33.02
N GLN A 36 -15.78 0.25 32.32
CA GLN A 36 -15.65 -1.06 32.97
C GLN A 36 -14.23 -1.19 33.50
N LYS A 37 -14.10 -1.20 34.83
CA LYS A 37 -12.89 -1.61 35.54
C LYS A 37 -12.46 -2.99 35.04
N SER A 38 -11.26 -3.10 34.47
CA SER A 38 -10.68 -4.37 34.08
C SER A 38 -10.39 -5.21 35.33
N HIS A 39 -11.10 -6.31 35.48
CA HIS A 39 -10.73 -7.39 36.39
C HIS A 39 -9.34 -7.91 36.00
N LEU A 40 -8.41 -7.88 36.95
CA LEU A 40 -7.01 -8.27 36.78
C LEU A 40 -6.92 -9.79 36.59
N THR A 41 -7.05 -10.27 35.36
CA THR A 41 -6.75 -11.65 35.01
C THR A 41 -5.24 -11.79 34.80
N LYS A 42 -4.61 -12.63 35.64
CA LYS A 42 -3.21 -13.05 35.50
C LYS A 42 -2.98 -13.53 34.06
N ALA A 43 -2.13 -12.81 33.34
CA ALA A 43 -1.72 -13.18 31.99
C ALA A 43 -0.93 -14.50 32.07
N SER A 44 -1.57 -15.59 31.66
CA SER A 44 -0.87 -16.78 31.20
C SER A 44 0.01 -16.33 30.04
N ASN A 45 1.33 -16.52 30.16
CA ASN A 45 2.31 -16.29 29.10
C ASN A 45 2.07 -17.31 27.97
N LYS A 46 0.95 -17.18 27.25
CA LYS A 46 0.81 -17.75 25.91
C LYS A 46 1.70 -16.90 25.02
N GLN A 47 2.90 -17.42 24.77
CA GLN A 47 3.81 -16.96 23.74
C GLN A 47 3.00 -16.61 22.49
N VAL A 48 2.86 -15.30 22.25
CA VAL A 48 2.18 -14.79 21.07
C VAL A 48 2.93 -15.35 19.88
N SER A 49 2.22 -16.17 19.11
CA SER A 49 2.63 -16.70 17.82
C SER A 49 3.44 -15.64 17.07
N SER A 50 4.66 -16.02 16.69
CA SER A 50 5.65 -15.16 16.03
C SER A 50 4.97 -14.28 14.99
N LYS A 51 4.78 -13.00 15.32
CA LYS A 51 4.33 -12.01 14.32
C LYS A 51 5.39 -12.05 13.23
N GLN A 52 5.04 -12.59 12.07
CA GLN A 52 5.94 -12.59 10.93
C GLN A 52 6.39 -11.16 10.72
N GLU A 53 7.68 -10.95 10.91
CA GLU A 53 8.33 -9.68 10.67
C GLU A 53 8.14 -9.40 9.18
N TYR A 54 7.36 -8.35 8.86
CA TYR A 54 6.89 -8.08 7.50
C TYR A 54 8.02 -7.70 6.52
N SER A 55 9.28 -7.71 6.97
CA SER A 55 10.44 -7.36 6.17
C SER A 55 11.20 -8.61 5.73
N ARG A 56 10.77 -9.25 4.63
CA ARG A 56 11.59 -10.31 4.02
C ARG A 56 12.83 -9.78 3.28
N ASN A 57 12.93 -8.47 2.99
CA ASN A 57 13.87 -7.98 1.97
C ASN A 57 14.71 -6.73 2.32
N SER A 58 14.78 -6.25 3.57
CA SER A 58 15.53 -5.03 3.93
C SER A 58 17.05 -5.25 4.08
N ALA A 59 17.78 -5.49 2.97
CA ALA A 59 19.25 -5.57 3.01
C ALA A 59 19.96 -4.21 2.81
N LYS A 60 19.22 -3.15 2.46
CA LYS A 60 19.78 -1.81 2.14
C LYS A 60 18.97 -0.64 2.69
N SER A 61 18.15 -0.85 3.72
CA SER A 61 17.63 0.29 4.47
C SER A 61 18.81 0.93 5.20
N SER A 62 19.21 2.13 4.81
CA SER A 62 20.15 2.93 5.60
C SER A 62 19.70 2.91 7.06
N SER A 63 20.64 2.64 7.97
CA SER A 63 20.31 2.45 9.38
C SER A 63 19.47 3.63 9.87
N LEU A 64 18.29 3.33 10.43
CA LEU A 64 17.46 4.36 11.04
C LEU A 64 18.26 5.06 12.15
N PRO A 65 18.06 6.37 12.34
CA PRO A 65 18.72 7.07 13.43
C PRO A 65 18.35 6.42 14.76
N ASP A 66 19.34 6.20 15.62
CA ASP A 66 19.09 5.62 16.94
C ASP A 66 18.38 6.63 17.85
N LEU A 67 17.16 6.27 18.22
CA LEU A 67 16.30 7.08 19.10
C LEU A 67 16.65 6.95 20.58
N ARG A 68 17.50 5.99 20.97
CA ARG A 68 17.89 5.78 22.37
C ARG A 68 18.71 6.92 22.94
N LYS A 69 19.31 7.75 22.07
CA LYS A 69 19.99 9.00 22.43
C LYS A 69 19.07 10.04 23.09
N TYR A 70 17.76 9.90 22.94
CA TYR A 70 16.77 10.79 23.55
C TYR A 70 16.11 10.13 24.78
N PRO A 71 15.84 10.91 25.86
CA PRO A 71 15.14 10.40 27.04
C PRO A 71 13.74 9.91 26.68
N SER A 72 13.21 8.96 27.47
CA SER A 72 11.90 8.35 27.25
C SER A 72 10.76 9.39 27.29
N GLY A 73 9.62 9.03 26.69
CA GLY A 73 8.43 9.89 26.63
C GLY A 73 8.46 10.88 25.46
N THR A 74 8.02 12.12 25.73
CA THR A 74 7.80 13.17 24.71
C THR A 74 9.03 13.48 23.85
N PRO A 75 10.26 13.60 24.40
CA PRO A 75 11.44 13.91 23.60
C PRO A 75 11.73 12.83 22.54
N ARG A 76 11.63 11.55 22.91
CA ARG A 76 11.82 10.43 21.97
C ARG A 76 10.73 10.38 20.91
N LYS A 77 9.47 10.67 21.25
CA LYS A 77 8.36 10.75 20.27
C LYS A 77 8.58 11.90 19.27
N LYS A 78 9.05 13.06 19.73
CA LYS A 78 9.39 14.20 18.86
C LYS A 78 10.54 13.87 17.92
N ALA A 79 11.59 13.22 18.43
CA ALA A 79 12.71 12.76 17.61
C ALA A 79 12.25 11.77 16.53
N PHE A 80 11.43 10.78 16.90
CA PHE A 80 10.82 9.84 15.95
C PHE A 80 10.11 10.55 14.81
N LEU A 81 9.18 11.46 15.13
CA LEU A 81 8.39 12.17 14.13
C LEU A 81 9.24 13.07 13.24
N ARG A 82 10.33 13.62 13.77
CA ARG A 82 11.24 14.48 13.00
C ARG A 82 12.12 13.69 12.04
N THR A 83 12.55 12.48 12.40
CA THR A 83 13.60 11.78 11.66
C THR A 83 13.11 10.54 10.94
N VAL A 84 12.31 9.72 11.61
CA VAL A 84 11.84 8.43 11.06
C VAL A 84 10.71 8.66 10.06
N MET A 85 9.79 9.59 10.35
CA MET A 85 8.66 9.85 9.45
C MET A 85 9.09 10.33 8.05
N PRO A 86 9.96 11.36 7.89
CA PRO A 86 10.40 11.77 6.56
C PRO A 86 11.16 10.68 5.82
N TYR A 87 11.94 9.88 6.55
CA TYR A 87 12.62 8.73 5.98
C TYR A 87 11.62 7.72 5.41
N ILE A 88 10.61 7.31 6.18
CA ILE A 88 9.53 6.42 5.72
C ILE A 88 8.82 7.02 4.49
N THR A 89 8.47 8.30 4.54
CA THR A 89 7.82 9.00 3.42
C THR A 89 8.68 8.93 2.15
N SER A 90 9.99 9.18 2.26
CA SER A 90 10.92 9.12 1.13
C SER A 90 11.05 7.71 0.55
N GLN A 91 11.14 6.68 1.39
CA GLN A 91 11.21 5.29 0.96
C GLN A 91 9.92 4.85 0.28
N ASN A 92 8.76 5.22 0.84
CA ASN A 92 7.46 4.91 0.25
C ASN A 92 7.25 5.61 -1.09
N ALA A 93 7.74 6.84 -1.26
CA ALA A 93 7.72 7.54 -2.54
C ALA A 93 8.56 6.79 -3.60
N ALA A 94 9.76 6.33 -3.24
CA ALA A 94 10.60 5.54 -4.13
C ALA A 94 9.94 4.20 -4.53
N ILE A 95 9.39 3.46 -3.57
CA ILE A 95 8.63 2.22 -3.81
C ILE A 95 7.46 2.47 -4.76
N THR A 96 6.73 3.57 -4.54
CA THR A 96 5.57 3.94 -5.38
C THR A 96 6.00 4.29 -6.80
N ALA A 97 7.10 5.02 -6.97
CA ALA A 97 7.64 5.35 -8.27
C ALA A 97 8.08 4.09 -9.05
N GLU A 98 8.73 3.14 -8.37
CA GLU A 98 9.11 1.85 -8.95
C GLU A 98 7.89 1.02 -9.36
N ARG A 99 6.86 0.95 -8.50
CA ARG A 99 5.59 0.29 -8.81
C ARG A 99 4.90 0.90 -10.02
N ASN A 100 4.74 2.23 -10.03
CA ASN A 100 4.06 2.94 -11.12
C ASN A 100 4.81 2.74 -12.44
N TRP A 101 6.14 2.77 -12.41
CA TRP A 101 6.96 2.44 -13.56
C TRP A 101 6.71 1.00 -14.04
N LEU A 102 6.75 -0.01 -13.17
CA LEU A 102 6.46 -1.40 -13.53
C LEU A 102 5.07 -1.57 -14.15
N ILE A 103 4.05 -0.94 -13.57
CA ILE A 103 2.67 -0.97 -14.08
C ILE A 103 2.61 -0.38 -15.50
N SER A 104 3.25 0.78 -15.72
CA SER A 104 3.30 1.40 -17.07
C SER A 104 4.00 0.53 -18.12
N LYS A 105 4.92 -0.35 -17.69
CA LYS A 105 5.68 -1.26 -18.55
C LYS A 105 4.98 -2.59 -18.78
N GLN A 106 3.99 -2.95 -17.96
CA GLN A 106 3.32 -4.25 -18.00
C GLN A 106 2.76 -4.62 -19.39
N TYR A 107 2.24 -3.64 -20.13
CA TYR A 107 1.63 -3.84 -21.44
C TYR A 107 2.60 -3.65 -22.62
N GLN A 108 3.85 -3.26 -22.35
CA GLN A 108 4.85 -3.04 -23.37
C GLN A 108 5.41 -4.39 -23.83
N GLY A 109 5.40 -4.62 -25.14
CA GLY A 109 5.86 -5.87 -25.74
C GLY A 109 7.37 -5.98 -25.90
N GLN A 110 8.09 -4.86 -25.75
CA GLN A 110 9.54 -4.77 -25.94
C GLN A 110 10.15 -3.95 -24.80
N TRP A 111 11.28 -4.43 -24.28
CA TRP A 111 12.04 -3.81 -23.20
C TRP A 111 13.44 -3.52 -23.71
N SER A 112 13.89 -2.26 -23.56
CA SER A 112 15.26 -1.85 -23.88
C SER A 112 16.28 -2.48 -22.91
N PRO A 113 17.56 -2.54 -23.28
CA PRO A 113 18.62 -3.02 -22.38
C PRO A 113 18.68 -2.26 -21.04
N ALA A 114 18.46 -0.94 -21.06
CA ALA A 114 18.45 -0.11 -19.86
C ALA A 114 17.28 -0.46 -18.91
N GLU A 115 16.09 -0.73 -19.47
CA GLU A 115 14.91 -1.11 -18.67
C GLU A 115 15.07 -2.49 -18.06
N ARG A 116 15.70 -3.42 -18.78
CA ARG A 116 16.06 -4.75 -18.23
C ARG A 116 17.06 -4.63 -17.10
N ALA A 117 18.07 -3.76 -17.24
CA ALA A 117 19.03 -3.49 -16.17
C ALA A 117 18.34 -2.90 -14.93
N ARG A 118 17.42 -1.94 -15.13
CA ARG A 118 16.59 -1.39 -14.04
C ARG A 118 15.72 -2.44 -13.37
N LEU A 119 15.09 -3.33 -14.13
CA LEU A 119 14.28 -4.43 -13.60
C LEU A 119 15.13 -5.42 -12.78
N LYS A 120 16.33 -5.77 -13.27
CA LYS A 120 17.30 -6.61 -12.56
C LYS A 120 17.70 -6.01 -11.21
N ASP A 121 17.93 -4.70 -11.19
CA ASP A 121 18.30 -3.95 -10.00
C ASP A 121 17.15 -3.89 -8.98
N ILE A 122 15.92 -3.63 -9.44
CA ILE A 122 14.70 -3.74 -8.62
C ILE A 122 14.56 -5.16 -8.04
N ALA A 123 14.65 -6.19 -8.87
CA ALA A 123 14.57 -7.59 -8.43
C ALA A 123 15.63 -7.93 -7.37
N LYS A 124 16.87 -7.45 -7.56
CA LYS A 124 17.96 -7.59 -6.57
C LYS A 124 17.65 -6.87 -5.26
N ARG A 125 17.14 -5.63 -5.32
CA ARG A 125 16.76 -4.85 -4.12
C ARG A 125 15.67 -5.54 -3.30
N TYR A 126 14.64 -6.06 -3.96
CA TYR A 126 13.54 -6.77 -3.31
C TYR A 126 13.81 -8.27 -3.15
N LYS A 127 15.02 -8.75 -3.44
CA LYS A 127 15.43 -10.16 -3.37
C LYS A 127 14.44 -11.13 -4.05
N VAL A 128 13.87 -10.72 -5.17
CA VAL A 128 12.94 -11.55 -5.95
C VAL A 128 13.70 -12.24 -7.08
N LYS A 129 13.38 -13.50 -7.34
CA LYS A 129 14.02 -14.26 -8.44
C LYS A 129 13.57 -13.68 -9.78
N TRP A 130 14.53 -13.30 -10.62
CA TRP A 130 14.30 -12.78 -11.96
C TRP A 130 14.93 -13.70 -13.01
N SER A 131 14.14 -14.14 -13.97
CA SER A 131 14.54 -15.10 -15.02
C SER A 131 15.05 -14.45 -16.31
N GLY A 132 15.12 -13.12 -16.39
CA GLY A 132 15.58 -12.41 -17.58
C GLY A 132 14.55 -12.30 -18.72
N ASN A 133 13.46 -13.06 -18.67
CA ASN A 133 12.41 -13.02 -19.69
C ASN A 133 11.50 -11.80 -19.48
N THR A 134 11.47 -10.89 -20.45
CA THR A 134 10.59 -9.70 -20.44
C THR A 134 9.53 -9.75 -21.56
N ARG A 135 9.22 -10.93 -22.10
CA ARG A 135 8.14 -11.06 -23.10
C ARG A 135 6.78 -10.72 -22.48
N LYS A 136 5.87 -10.24 -23.33
CA LYS A 136 4.52 -9.76 -23.02
C LYS A 136 3.87 -10.63 -21.93
N SER A 137 3.82 -10.04 -20.75
CA SER A 137 3.49 -10.74 -19.51
C SER A 137 2.01 -10.49 -19.26
N ARG A 138 1.13 -11.44 -19.60
CA ARG A 138 -0.27 -11.41 -19.16
C ARG A 138 -0.29 -11.65 -17.64
N GLY A 139 -0.04 -10.57 -16.89
CA GLY A 139 0.17 -10.63 -15.43
C GLY A 139 1.60 -11.06 -15.10
N ILE A 140 2.37 -10.16 -14.52
CA ILE A 140 3.81 -10.26 -14.18
C ILE A 140 4.24 -11.69 -13.78
N PRO A 141 4.79 -12.54 -14.69
CA PRO A 141 5.34 -13.86 -14.40
C PRO A 141 6.88 -13.84 -14.38
N CYS A 142 7.50 -12.65 -14.36
CA CYS A 142 8.96 -12.49 -14.38
C CYS A 142 9.59 -12.52 -12.98
N LEU A 143 8.76 -12.64 -11.94
CA LEU A 143 9.09 -12.60 -10.53
C LEU A 143 8.55 -13.89 -9.90
N ASN A 144 9.32 -14.97 -9.99
CA ASN A 144 8.94 -16.23 -9.34
C ASN A 144 9.14 -16.09 -7.82
N ALA A 145 8.10 -16.43 -7.05
CA ALA A 145 8.10 -16.49 -5.60
C ALA A 145 9.14 -17.49 -5.06
#